data_AF-A0A9D5Z9G0-F1
#
_entry.id   AF-A0A9D5Z9G0-F1
#
_cell.length_a   1.000
_cell.length_b   1.000
_cell.length_c   1.000
_cell.angle_alpha   90.00
_cell.angle_beta   90.00
_cell.angle_gamma   90.00
#
_symmetry.space_group_name_H-M   'P 1'
#
loop_
_entity.id
_entity.type
_entity.pdbx_description
1 polymer ?
#
loop_
_entity_poly.entity_id
_entity_poly.type
_entity_poly.pdbx_seq_one_letter_code
_entity_poly.pdbx_strand_id
1 'polypeptide(L)'
;MSHPHQVAPSIVQQNTDGLIVNCAYTADGLRYLGYAVPGSLDSDCVWQIQRLEYVDGKVVAVRFAGHAEFTQAWNNREALAYS
;
A
#
# COMPACT_ATOMS: atom_id res chain seq x y z
N MET A 1 33.56 -8.94 6.39
CA MET A 1 32.57 -9.60 5.52
C MET A 1 31.24 -8.90 5.78
N SER A 2 30.87 -7.95 4.93
CA SER A 2 29.68 -7.11 5.13
C SER A 2 28.56 -7.59 4.23
N HIS A 3 27.52 -8.17 4.82
CA HIS A 3 26.22 -8.33 4.17
C HIS A 3 25.32 -7.19 4.66
N PRO A 4 24.95 -6.19 3.84
CA PRO A 4 23.81 -5.37 4.18
C PRO A 4 22.57 -6.24 4.02
N HIS A 5 21.95 -6.60 5.16
CA HIS A 5 20.62 -7.19 5.21
C HIS A 5 19.66 -6.10 4.72
N GLN A 6 19.40 -6.10 3.42
CA GLN A 6 18.41 -5.25 2.79
C GLN A 6 17.07 -5.61 3.43
N VAL A 7 16.54 -4.71 4.27
CA VAL A 7 15.21 -4.85 4.87
C VAL A 7 14.22 -4.75 3.71
N ALA A 8 13.84 -5.90 3.14
CA ALA A 8 12.72 -5.95 2.23
C ALA A 8 11.48 -5.48 3.01
N PRO A 9 10.64 -4.58 2.45
CA PRO A 9 9.39 -4.23 3.10
C PRO A 9 8.59 -5.52 3.26
N SER A 10 8.34 -5.91 4.51
CA SER A 10 7.59 -7.11 4.82
C SER A 10 6.17 -6.93 4.32
N ILE A 11 5.85 -7.52 3.17
CA ILE A 11 4.47 -7.60 2.66
C ILE A 11 3.74 -8.59 3.55
N VAL A 12 2.81 -8.09 4.38
CA VAL A 12 1.92 -8.94 5.16
C VAL A 12 0.66 -9.19 4.33
N GLN A 13 0.65 -10.27 3.54
CA GLN A 13 -0.55 -10.78 2.86
C GLN A 13 -1.56 -11.29 3.92
N GLN A 14 -2.49 -10.45 4.35
CA GLN A 14 -3.62 -10.89 5.16
C GLN A 14 -4.83 -11.13 4.26
N ASN A 15 -5.20 -12.40 4.06
CA ASN A 15 -6.39 -12.78 3.31
C ASN A 15 -7.64 -12.31 4.07
N THR A 16 -8.07 -11.09 3.79
CA THR A 16 -9.31 -10.54 4.30
C THR A 16 -10.30 -10.66 3.15
N ASP A 17 -11.26 -11.59 3.26
CA ASP A 17 -12.38 -11.74 2.32
C ASP A 17 -11.99 -11.97 0.84
N GLY A 18 -10.91 -12.71 0.58
CA GLY A 18 -10.50 -13.04 -0.79
C GLY A 18 -9.75 -11.93 -1.52
N LEU A 19 -9.24 -10.93 -0.80
CA LEU A 19 -8.28 -9.94 -1.31
C LEU A 19 -6.90 -10.17 -0.70
N ILE A 20 -5.87 -9.81 -1.47
CA ILE A 20 -4.52 -9.59 -0.97
C ILE A 20 -4.40 -8.16 -0.47
N VAL A 21 -3.61 -7.99 0.59
CA VAL A 21 -3.30 -6.68 1.16
C VAL A 21 -1.79 -6.47 1.07
N ASN A 22 -1.37 -5.38 0.44
CA ASN A 22 -0.01 -4.88 0.48
C ASN A 22 0.07 -3.67 1.40
N CYS A 23 1.17 -3.57 2.15
CA CYS A 23 1.46 -2.44 3.01
C CYS A 23 2.82 -1.84 2.64
N ALA A 24 2.92 -0.52 2.68
CA ALA A 24 4.20 0.18 2.60
C ALA A 24 4.35 1.14 3.77
N TYR A 25 5.55 1.11 4.36
CA TYR A 25 5.92 1.88 5.54
C TYR A 25 6.90 2.99 5.15
N THR A 26 6.75 4.15 5.76
CA THR A 26 7.74 5.25 5.75
C THR A 26 8.41 5.33 7.12
N ALA A 27 9.31 6.30 7.31
CA ALA A 27 9.95 6.54 8.62
C ALA A 27 8.94 6.78 9.75
N ASP A 28 7.74 7.30 9.42
CA ASP A 28 6.66 7.60 10.36
C ASP A 28 5.70 6.41 10.61
N GLY A 29 5.93 5.26 9.97
CA GLY A 29 5.11 4.06 10.11
C GLY A 29 4.34 3.69 8.84
N LEU A 30 3.22 2.96 8.99
CA LEU A 30 2.42 2.49 7.87
C LEU A 30 1.85 3.69 7.10
N ARG A 31 2.13 3.81 5.79
CA ARG A 31 1.67 4.97 5.00
C ARG A 31 0.69 4.61 3.90
N TYR A 32 0.88 3.44 3.28
CA TYR A 32 0.06 3.00 2.16
C TYR A 32 -0.49 1.61 2.40
N LEU A 33 -1.73 1.41 1.98
CA LEU A 33 -2.41 0.13 1.93
C LEU A 33 -2.91 -0.10 0.50
N GLY A 34 -2.65 -1.28 -0.04
CA GLY A 34 -3.10 -1.71 -1.35
C GLY A 34 -3.95 -2.95 -1.21
N TYR A 35 -5.08 -2.99 -1.90
CA TYR A 35 -5.98 -4.13 -1.95
C TYR A 35 -6.12 -4.59 -3.40
N ALA A 36 -5.96 -5.87 -3.65
CA ALA A 36 -6.17 -6.47 -4.98
C ALA A 36 -6.64 -7.92 -4.86
N VAL A 37 -7.00 -8.55 -5.96
CA VAL A 37 -7.34 -9.97 -5.97
C VAL A 37 -6.07 -10.84 -5.87
N PRO A 38 -6.13 -12.03 -5.25
CA PRO A 38 -5.01 -12.96 -5.22
C PRO A 38 -4.50 -13.30 -6.62
N GLY A 39 -3.18 -13.26 -6.78
CA GLY A 39 -2.51 -13.48 -8.06
C GLY A 39 -2.23 -12.20 -8.85
N SER A 40 -2.73 -11.04 -8.42
CA SER A 40 -2.34 -9.75 -9.00
C SER A 40 -0.87 -9.43 -8.73
N LEU A 41 -0.21 -8.89 -9.75
CA LEU A 41 1.13 -8.34 -9.65
C LEU A 41 1.08 -6.88 -9.20
N ASP A 42 2.16 -6.39 -8.59
CA ASP A 42 2.27 -4.99 -8.17
C ASP A 42 2.24 -3.99 -9.35
N SER A 43 2.51 -4.46 -10.56
CA SER A 43 2.43 -3.69 -11.81
C SER A 43 1.04 -3.68 -12.43
N ASP A 44 0.12 -4.55 -12.01
CA ASP A 44 -1.20 -4.65 -12.61
C ASP A 44 -2.08 -3.47 -12.18
N CYS A 45 -2.88 -2.91 -13.10
CA CYS A 45 -3.82 -1.84 -12.79
C CYS A 45 -5.13 -2.38 -12.17
N VAL A 46 -5.00 -3.14 -11.08
CA VAL A 46 -6.11 -3.84 -10.40
C VAL A 46 -6.10 -3.61 -8.89
N TRP A 47 -5.29 -2.67 -8.41
CA TRP A 47 -5.21 -2.30 -7.00
C TRP A 47 -6.15 -1.15 -6.70
N GLN A 48 -6.84 -1.24 -5.56
CA GLN A 48 -7.34 -0.08 -4.84
C GLN A 48 -6.27 0.32 -3.83
N ILE A 49 -5.83 1.58 -3.86
CA ILE A 49 -4.73 2.05 -3.01
C ILE A 49 -5.23 3.15 -2.09
N GLN A 50 -4.89 3.06 -0.82
CA GLN A 50 -5.20 4.03 0.23
C GLN A 50 -3.91 4.61 0.80
N ARG A 51 -3.95 5.88 1.17
CA ARG A 51 -2.90 6.58 1.92
C ARG A 51 -3.43 7.00 3.28
N LEU A 52 -2.73 6.60 4.33
CA LEU A 52 -3.05 6.95 5.71
C LEU A 52 -2.36 8.26 6.09
N GLU A 53 -3.12 9.24 6.55
CA GLU A 53 -2.59 10.53 7.03
C GLU A 53 -2.58 10.56 8.55
N TYR A 54 -1.45 11.00 9.13
CA TYR A 54 -1.21 10.96 10.57
C TYR A 54 -1.03 12.36 11.14
N VAL A 55 -1.57 12.58 12.33
CA VAL A 55 -1.26 13.71 13.21
C VAL A 55 -1.01 13.15 14.61
N ASP A 56 0.12 13.50 15.21
CA ASP A 56 0.55 13.03 16.53
C ASP A 56 0.52 11.48 16.67
N GLY A 57 0.95 10.78 15.62
CA GLY A 57 1.00 9.31 15.58
C GLY A 57 -0.36 8.62 15.43
N LYS A 58 -1.46 9.36 15.23
CA LYS A 58 -2.80 8.84 15.03
C LYS A 58 -3.26 9.05 13.60
N VAL A 59 -3.92 8.05 13.00
CA VAL A 59 -4.56 8.20 11.69
C VAL A 59 -5.71 9.20 11.80
N VAL A 60 -5.65 10.28 11.04
CA VAL A 60 -6.70 11.31 10.97
C VAL A 60 -7.48 11.27 9.67
N ALA A 61 -6.91 10.70 8.60
CA ALA A 61 -7.61 10.53 7.34
C ALA A 61 -7.10 9.31 6.57
N VAL A 62 -7.99 8.75 5.76
CA VAL A 62 -7.68 7.73 4.76
C VAL A 62 -8.07 8.31 3.41
N ARG A 63 -7.09 8.48 2.53
CA ARG A 63 -7.28 9.02 1.18
C ARG A 63 -7.21 7.89 0.17
N PHE A 64 -8.06 7.91 -0.84
CA PHE A 64 -8.00 6.89 -1.90
C PHE A 64 -7.21 7.44 -3.08
N ALA A 65 -6.42 6.57 -3.72
CA ALA A 65 -5.85 6.87 -5.02
C ALA A 65 -6.97 6.86 -6.07
N GLY A 66 -7.16 7.97 -6.77
CA GLY A 66 -8.31 8.15 -7.67
C GLY A 66 -9.65 8.13 -6.92
N HIS A 67 -10.66 7.47 -7.49
CA HIS A 67 -12.03 7.41 -6.95
C HIS A 67 -12.34 6.09 -6.21
N ALA A 68 -11.36 5.55 -5.48
CA ALA A 68 -11.46 4.28 -4.74
C ALA A 68 -11.68 3.02 -5.61
N GLU A 69 -11.33 3.09 -6.88
CA GLU A 69 -11.48 1.98 -7.83
C GLU A 69 -10.25 1.06 -7.84
N PHE A 70 -10.44 -0.20 -8.29
CA PHE A 70 -9.36 -1.16 -8.52
C PHE A 70 -8.73 -0.95 -9.90
N THR A 71 -8.17 0.24 -10.12
CA THR A 71 -7.61 0.66 -11.42
C THR A 71 -6.16 1.13 -11.31
N GLN A 72 -5.57 1.03 -10.13
CA GLN A 72 -4.23 1.54 -9.83
C GLN A 72 -3.20 0.41 -9.86
N ALA A 73 -1.95 0.76 -10.14
CA ALA A 73 -0.81 -0.14 -9.98
C ALA A 73 -0.08 0.17 -8.67
N TRP A 74 0.15 -0.84 -7.84
CA TRP A 74 0.84 -0.69 -6.54
C TRP A 74 2.24 -0.08 -6.65
N ASN A 75 2.98 -0.42 -7.71
CA ASN A 75 4.29 0.15 -7.98
C ASN A 75 4.29 1.68 -8.09
N ASN A 76 3.16 2.27 -8.48
CA ASN A 76 3.03 3.72 -8.66
C ASN A 76 2.51 4.45 -7.43
N ARG A 77 2.24 3.76 -6.31
CA ARG A 77 1.53 4.30 -5.12
C ARG A 77 1.99 5.68 -4.67
N GLU A 78 3.28 6.02 -4.75
CA GLU A 78 3.82 7.30 -4.29
C GLU A 78 3.52 8.46 -5.24
N ALA A 79 3.30 8.17 -6.52
CA ALA A 79 3.06 9.15 -7.58
C ALA A 79 1.56 9.36 -7.90
N LEU A 80 0.67 8.61 -7.25
CA LEU A 80 -0.78 8.72 -7.49
C LEU A 80 -1.38 9.98 -6.86
N ALA A 81 -2.51 10.41 -7.43
CA ALA A 81 -3.33 11.47 -6.85
C ALA A 81 -4.27 10.88 -5.79
N TYR A 82 -4.29 11.51 -4.61
CA TYR A 82 -5.05 11.06 -3.45
C TYR A 82 -6.09 12.10 -3.04
N SER A 83 -7.34 11.68 -2.87
CA SER A 83 -8.46 12.53 -2.41
C SER A 83 -9.26 11.88 -1.30
#